data_AF-A0A917DPL5-F1
#
_entry.id   AF-A0A917DPL5-F1
#
_cell.length_a   1.000
_cell.length_b   1.000
_cell.length_c   1.000
_cell.angle_alpha   90.00
_cell.angle_beta   90.00
_cell.angle_gamma   90.00
#
_symmetry.space_group_name_H-M   'P 1'
#
loop_
_entity.id
_entity.type
_entity.pdbx_description
1 polymer ?
#
loop_
_entity_poly.entity_id
_entity_poly.type
_entity_poly.pdbx_seq_one_letter_code
_entity_poly.pdbx_strand_id
1 'polypeptide(L)' 'MITKAQLLESIDDLPEEFEREEVIERLLIIDKYNKGIQQIKEGKTIPVDQFKKEFEAWRQSR' A
#
# COMPACT_ATOMS: atom_id res chain seq x y z
N MET A 1 0.59 -2.34 -10.51
CA MET A 1 -0.40 -2.15 -11.60
C MET A 1 -1.75 -2.59 -11.07
N ILE A 2 -2.77 -1.76 -11.27
CA ILE A 2 -4.15 -2.08 -10.87
C ILE A 2 -4.91 -2.62 -12.08
N THR A 3 -5.90 -3.50 -11.84
CA THR A 3 -6.83 -3.91 -12.88
C THR A 3 -8.09 -3.06 -12.86
N LYS A 4 -8.80 -2.98 -14.00
CA LYS A 4 -10.12 -2.32 -14.06
C LYS A 4 -11.12 -2.94 -13.08
N ALA A 5 -11.07 -4.26 -12.88
CA ALA A 5 -11.94 -4.96 -11.95
C ALA A 5 -11.71 -4.49 -10.49
N GLN A 6 -10.45 -4.40 -10.06
CA GLN A 6 -10.10 -3.89 -8.73
C GLN A 6 -10.49 -2.42 -8.52
N LEU A 7 -10.39 -1.60 -9.57
CA LEU A 7 -10.89 -0.22 -9.52
C LEU A 7 -12.40 -0.18 -9.27
N LEU A 8 -13.18 -0.96 -10.03
CA LEU A 8 -14.64 -1.00 -9.89
C LEU A 8 -15.05 -1.54 -8.51
N GLU A 9 -14.39 -2.58 -8.01
CA GLU A 9 -14.62 -3.12 -6.66
C GLU A 9 -14.29 -2.09 -5.58
N SER A 10 -13.23 -1.28 -5.76
CA SER A 10 -12.80 -0.29 -4.76
C SER A 10 -13.75 0.91 -4.58
N ILE A 11 -14.70 1.07 -5.52
CA ILE A 11 -15.70 2.14 -5.51
C ILE A 11 -17.12 1.63 -5.30
N ASP A 12 -17.33 0.32 -5.28
CA ASP A 12 -18.66 -0.30 -5.16
C ASP A 12 -19.28 -0.08 -3.76
N ASP A 13 -18.43 0.09 -2.75
CA ASP A 13 -18.80 0.37 -1.36
C ASP A 13 -18.82 1.87 -1.02
N LEU A 14 -18.57 2.75 -1.99
CA LEU A 14 -18.58 4.19 -1.75
C LEU A 14 -20.01 4.75 -1.70
N PRO A 15 -20.24 5.80 -0.89
CA PRO A 15 -21.51 6.51 -0.88
C PRO A 15 -21.80 7.17 -2.23
N GLU A 16 -23.06 7.58 -2.45
CA GLU A 16 -23.50 8.25 -3.68
C GLU A 16 -22.71 9.54 -3.98
N GLU A 17 -22.27 10.24 -2.92
CA GLU A 17 -21.34 11.36 -2.99
C GLU A 17 -20.10 11.07 -2.15
N PHE A 18 -18.92 11.20 -2.76
CA PHE A 18 -17.62 11.01 -2.11
C PHE A 18 -16.59 12.00 -2.67
N GLU A 19 -15.53 12.24 -1.92
CA GLU A 19 -14.41 13.07 -2.37
C GLU A 19 -13.50 12.28 -3.31
N ARG A 20 -13.06 12.90 -4.40
CA ARG A 20 -12.22 12.24 -5.43
C ARG A 20 -10.93 11.68 -4.84
N GLU A 21 -10.38 12.39 -3.84
CA GLU A 21 -9.20 12.02 -3.08
C GLU A 21 -9.34 10.64 -2.42
N GLU A 22 -10.54 10.27 -1.95
CA GLU A 22 -10.77 8.98 -1.27
C GLU A 22 -10.52 7.79 -2.22
N VAL A 23 -10.98 7.89 -3.48
CA VAL A 23 -10.73 6.88 -4.51
C VAL A 23 -9.23 6.79 -4.81
N ILE A 24 -8.55 7.93 -4.93
CA ILE A 24 -7.11 7.96 -5.20
C ILE A 24 -6.34 7.27 -4.07
N GLU A 25 -6.68 7.54 -2.82
CA GLU A 25 -6.05 6.89 -1.65
C GLU A 25 -6.28 5.38 -1.63
N ARG A 26 -7.52 4.93 -1.87
CA ARG A 26 -7.86 3.50 -1.98
C ARG A 26 -7.02 2.80 -3.06
N LEU A 27 -6.90 3.42 -4.24
CA LEU A 27 -6.09 2.89 -5.33
C LEU A 27 -4.59 2.83 -5.00
N LEU A 28 -4.07 3.83 -4.29
CA LEU A 28 -2.68 3.84 -3.83
C LEU A 28 -2.40 2.69 -2.85
N ILE A 29 -3.34 2.38 -1.96
CA ILE A 29 -3.21 1.25 -1.02
C ILE A 29 -3.18 -0.07 -1.78
N ILE A 30 -4.09 -0.28 -2.74
CA ILE A 30 -4.14 -1.50 -3.56
C ILE A 30 -2.82 -1.69 -4.33
N ASP A 31 -2.28 -0.64 -4.94
CA ASP A 31 -1.01 -0.73 -5.66
C ASP A 31 0.18 -1.03 -4.72
N LYS A 32 0.23 -0.40 -3.54
CA LYS A 32 1.25 -0.70 -2.52
C LYS A 32 1.17 -2.13 -2.02
N TYR A 33 -0.04 -2.64 -1.77
CA TYR A 33 -0.25 -4.03 -1.35
C TYR A 33 0.26 -5.00 -2.42
N ASN A 34 -0.14 -4.81 -3.67
CA ASN A 34 0.30 -5.67 -4.78
C ASN A 34 1.82 -5.64 -4.98
N LYS A 35 2.44 -4.45 -4.84
CA LYS A 35 3.90 -4.29 -4.84
C LYS A 35 4.55 -5.06 -3.70
N GLY A 36 3.99 -4.99 -2.48
CA GLY A 36 4.48 -5.76 -1.34
C GLY A 36 4.43 -7.27 -1.58
N ILE A 37 3.32 -7.78 -2.13
CA ILE A 37 3.20 -9.19 -2.51
C ILE A 37 4.25 -9.59 -3.55
N GLN A 38 4.52 -8.73 -4.54
CA GLN A 38 5.57 -8.98 -5.52
C GLN A 38 6.97 -8.99 -4.88
N GLN A 39 7.27 -8.05 -3.98
CA GLN A 39 8.53 -8.00 -3.25
C GLN A 39 8.76 -9.26 -2.40
N ILE A 40 7.71 -9.79 -1.76
CA ILE A 40 7.77 -11.06 -1.03
C ILE A 40 8.16 -12.21 -1.97
N LYS A 41 7.50 -12.33 -3.14
CA LYS A 41 7.81 -13.36 -4.14
C LYS A 41 9.24 -13.26 -4.69
N GLU A 42 9.75 -12.03 -4.81
CA GLU A 42 11.11 -11.76 -5.28
C GLU A 42 12.17 -11.85 -4.18
N GLY A 43 11.80 -12.19 -2.93
CA GLY A 43 12.72 -12.26 -1.80
C GLY A 43 13.26 -10.90 -1.35
N LYS A 44 12.64 -9.79 -1.77
CA LYS A 44 13.02 -8.41 -1.44
C LYS A 44 12.42 -7.96 -0.10
N THR A 45 12.58 -8.79 0.92
CA THR A 45 12.06 -8.55 2.28
C THR A 45 13.18 -8.66 3.30
N ILE A 46 13.07 -7.88 4.37
CA ILE A 46 13.99 -7.96 5.51
C ILE A 46 13.29 -8.58 6.73
N PRO A 47 14.03 -9.23 7.65
CA PRO A 47 13.48 -9.65 8.93
C PRO A 47 12.93 -8.47 9.73
N VAL A 48 11.87 -8.71 10.51
CA VAL A 48 11.21 -7.68 11.31
C VAL A 48 12.15 -7.01 12.31
N ASP A 49 13.09 -7.75 12.89
CA ASP A 49 14.04 -7.19 13.86
C ASP A 49 15.06 -6.26 13.18
N GLN A 50 15.46 -6.58 11.94
CA GLN A 50 16.29 -5.69 11.14
C GLN A 50 15.53 -4.38 10.83
N PHE A 51 14.27 -4.49 10.40
CA PHE A 51 13.43 -3.32 10.14
C PHE A 51 13.30 -2.41 11.37
N LYS A 52 13.02 -2.97 12.56
CA LYS A 52 12.91 -2.20 13.80
C LYS A 52 14.20 -1.43 14.11
N LYS A 53 15.36 -2.05 13.92
CA LYS A 53 16.66 -1.42 14.14
C LYS A 53 16.90 -0.25 13.18
N GLU A 54 16.64 -0.46 11.89
CA GLU A 54 16.77 0.59 10.87
C GLU A 54 15.81 1.76 11.12
N PHE A 55 14.57 1.44 11.53
CA PHE A 55 13.54 2.44 11.83
C PHE A 55 13.88 3.30 13.05
N GLU A 56 14.39 2.71 14.15
CA GLU A 56 14.85 3.46 15.31
C GLU A 56 16.03 4.38 14.96
N ALA A 57 17.00 3.89 14.17
CA ALA A 57 18.10 4.72 13.71
C ALA A 57 17.63 5.90 12.85
N TRP A 58 16.66 5.68 11.96
CA TRP A 58 16.05 6.76 11.17
C TRP A 58 15.32 7.79 12.04
N ARG A 59 14.55 7.34 13.04
CA ARG A 59 13.85 8.24 13.96
C ARG A 59 14.81 9.14 14.74
N GLN A 60 15.98 8.64 15.13
CA GLN A 60 17.01 9.39 15.86
C GLN A 60 17.82 10.34 14.98
N SER A 61 17.75 10.20 13.65
CA SER A 61 18.44 11.05 12.67
C SER A 61 17.65 12.29 12.25
N ARG A 62 16.42 12.45 12.75
CA ARG A 62 15.54 13.62 12.56
C ARG A 62 15.31 14.32 13.88
#